data_AF-A0A535UP84-F1
#
_entry.id   AF-A0A535UP84-F1
#
_cell.length_a   1.000
_cell.length_b   1.000
_cell.length_c   1.000
_cell.angle_alpha   90.00
_cell.angle_beta   90.00
_cell.angle_gamma   90.00
#
_symmetry.space_group_name_H-M   'P 1'
#
loop_
_entity.id
_entity.type
_entity.pdbx_description
1 polymer ?
#
loop_
_entity_poly.entity_id
_entity_poly.type
_entity_poly.pdbx_seq_one_letter_code
_entity_poly.pdbx_strand_id
1 'polypeptide(L)' 'MAIVELDGILARLRDRSPDEGGPAHRRASAVEVEQAETRLGFPLPTALRRLLLEVANGGVGPVPILG' A
#
# COMPACT_ATOMS: atom_id res chain seq x y z
N MET A 1 -23.47 -7.96 5.56
CA MET A 1 -22.49 -6.99 5.06
C MET A 1 -21.16 -7.72 4.96
N ALA A 2 -20.73 -8.10 3.76
CA ALA A 2 -19.52 -8.89 3.59
C ALA A 2 -18.31 -8.01 3.92
N ILE A 3 -17.70 -8.24 5.08
CA ILE A 3 -16.35 -7.80 5.35
C ILE A 3 -15.50 -8.54 4.31
N VAL A 4 -15.08 -7.84 3.26
CA VAL A 4 -14.09 -8.41 2.36
C VAL A 4 -12.84 -8.59 3.21
N GLU A 5 -12.38 -9.83 3.36
CA GLU A 5 -11.14 -10.11 4.09
C GLU A 5 -10.00 -9.29 3.47
N LEU A 6 -9.14 -8.74 4.32
CA LEU A 6 -8.03 -7.87 3.92
C LEU A 6 -7.19 -8.51 2.81
N ASP A 7 -7.00 -9.84 2.83
CA ASP A 7 -6.32 -10.59 1.78
C ASP A 7 -6.98 -10.42 0.40
N GLY A 8 -8.31 -10.49 0.35
CA GLY A 8 -9.07 -10.28 -0.87
C GLY A 8 -9.05 -8.82 -1.35
N ILE A 9 -8.80 -7.86 -0.47
CA ILE A 9 -8.59 -6.45 -0.85
C ILE A 9 -7.18 -6.28 -1.41
N LEU A 10 -6.16 -6.78 -0.71
CA LEU A 10 -4.76 -6.66 -1.13
C LEU A 10 -4.51 -7.36 -2.48
N ALA A 11 -5.11 -8.52 -2.72
CA ALA A 11 -5.02 -9.22 -4.00
C ALA A 11 -5.56 -8.35 -5.16
N ARG A 12 -6.74 -7.75 -4.99
CA ARG A 12 -7.34 -6.88 -6.02
C ARG A 12 -6.53 -5.62 -6.29
N LEU A 13 -5.89 -5.06 -5.26
CA LEU A 13 -5.04 -3.88 -5.44
C LEU A 13 -3.73 -4.23 -6.14
N ARG A 14 -3.15 -5.40 -5.86
CA ARG A 14 -1.97 -5.91 -6.58
C ARG A 14 -2.25 -6.09 -8.07
N ASP A 15 -3.40 -6.67 -8.41
CA ASP A 15 -3.81 -6.85 -9.82
C ASP A 15 -4.00 -5.51 -10.55
N ARG A 16 -4.37 -4.44 -9.83
CA ARG A 16 -4.66 -3.11 -10.40
C ARG A 16 -3.49 -2.13 -10.38
N SER A 17 -2.46 -2.41 -9.60
CA SER A 17 -1.31 -1.53 -9.45
C SER A 17 -0.15 -2.08 -10.29
N PRO A 18 0.02 -1.66 -11.56
CA PRO A 18 1.23 -2.01 -12.29
C PRO A 18 2.45 -1.41 -11.56
N ASP A 19 3.56 -2.17 -11.51
CA ASP A 19 4.88 -1.70 -11.02
C ASP A 19 5.48 -0.57 -11.90
N GLU A 20 4.69 -0.03 -12.85
CA GLU A 20 5.08 0.98 -13.85
C GLU A 20 4.81 2.42 -13.43
N GLY A 21 4.19 2.64 -12.26
CA GLY A 21 4.06 3.97 -11.72
C GLY A 21 5.40 4.49 -11.19
N GLY A 22 5.63 5.81 -11.23
CA GLY A 22 6.84 6.45 -10.71
C GLY A 22 7.12 6.17 -9.22
N PRO A 23 8.07 6.87 -8.57
CA PRO A 23 8.57 6.54 -7.23
C PRO A 23 7.50 6.33 -6.13
N ALA A 24 6.33 6.96 -6.28
CA ALA A 24 5.18 6.82 -5.38
C ALA A 24 4.49 5.44 -5.41
N HIS A 25 4.76 4.62 -6.43
CA HIS A 25 4.16 3.31 -6.64
C HIS A 25 5.09 2.16 -6.23
N ARG A 26 6.29 2.49 -5.74
CA ARG A 26 7.24 1.48 -5.26
C ARG A 26 6.79 0.94 -3.90
N ARG A 27 6.69 -0.38 -3.79
CA ARG A 27 6.51 -1.08 -2.51
C ARG A 27 7.61 -0.69 -1.53
N ALA A 28 7.22 -0.41 -0.29
CA ALA A 28 8.17 -0.20 0.78
C ALA A 28 8.90 -1.52 1.09
N SER A 29 10.18 -1.44 1.40
CA SER A 29 10.91 -2.55 2.01
C SER A 29 10.56 -2.68 3.50
N ALA A 30 10.82 -3.85 4.08
CA ALA A 30 10.67 -4.06 5.53
C ALA A 30 11.49 -3.04 6.34
N VAL A 31 12.71 -2.73 5.90
CA VAL A 31 13.60 -1.76 6.56
C VAL A 31 13.01 -0.36 6.55
N GLU A 32 12.44 0.09 5.43
CA GLU A 32 11.79 1.41 5.35
C GLU A 32 10.59 1.51 6.29
N VAL A 33 9.80 0.44 6.40
CA VAL A 33 8.66 0.38 7.34
C VAL A 33 9.15 0.41 8.79
N GLU A 34 10.16 -0.38 9.14
CA GLU A 34 10.73 -0.42 10.50
C GLU A 34 11.32 0.94 10.90
N GLN A 35 11.99 1.63 9.98
CA GLN A 35 12.48 2.99 10.21
C GLN A 35 11.34 3.97 10.44
N ALA A 36 10.22 3.84 9.71
CA ALA A 36 9.04 4.67 9.92
C ALA A 36 8.38 4.40 11.28
N GLU A 37 8.18 3.15 11.66
CA GLU A 37 7.65 2.74 12.97
C GLU A 37 8.52 3.28 14.11
N THR A 38 9.84 3.21 13.96
CA THR A 38 10.80 3.77 14.93
C THR A 38 10.63 5.28 15.09
N ARG A 39 10.49 6.01 13.98
CA ARG A 39 10.29 7.48 14.00
C ARG A 39 8.93 7.88 14.55
N LEU A 40 7.91 7.08 14.30
CA LEU A 40 6.55 7.29 14.82
C LEU A 40 6.46 6.98 16.33
N GLY A 41 7.34 6.11 16.84
CA GLY A 41 7.35 5.65 18.23
C GLY A 41 6.31 4.57 18.54
N PHE A 42 5.69 3.99 17.50
CA PHE A 42 4.72 2.89 17.62
C PHE A 42 4.68 2.07 16.31
N PRO A 43 4.31 0.77 16.40
CA PRO A 43 4.16 -0.08 15.21
C PRO A 43 2.94 0.34 14.39
N LEU A 44 3.03 0.22 13.07
CA LEU A 44 1.89 0.46 12.20
C LEU A 44 0.82 -0.63 12.41
N PRO A 45 -0.48 -0.30 12.25
CA PRO A 45 -1.52 -1.31 12.19
C PRO A 45 -1.20 -2.35 11.10
N THR A 46 -1.47 -3.63 11.38
CA THR A 46 -1.13 -4.75 10.49
C THR A 46 -1.62 -4.52 9.05
N ALA A 47 -2.83 -3.98 8.89
CA ALA A 47 -3.40 -3.71 7.57
C ALA A 47 -2.59 -2.67 6.78
N LEU A 48 -2.16 -1.59 7.43
CA LEU A 48 -1.36 -0.53 6.81
C LEU A 48 0.06 -1.02 6.48
N ARG A 49 0.67 -1.77 7.40
CA ARG A 49 1.98 -2.40 7.17
C ARG A 49 1.95 -3.31 5.95
N ARG A 50 0.93 -4.16 5.84
CA ARG A 50 0.75 -5.06 4.68
C ARG A 50 0.51 -4.29 3.38
N LEU A 51 -0.28 -3.23 3.41
CA LEU A 51 -0.50 -2.39 2.23
C LEU A 51 0.82 -1.82 1.68
N LEU A 52 1.63 -1.20 2.55
CA LEU A 52 2.91 -0.59 2.15
C LEU A 52 3.91 -1.61 1.58
N LEU A 53 3.96 -2.82 2.17
CA LEU A 53 4.87 -3.89 1.75
C LEU A 53 4.40 -4.62 0.49
N GLU A 54 3.09 -4.89 0.37
CA GLU A 54 2.54 -5.73 -0.70
C GLU A 54 2.07 -4.94 -1.92
N VAL A 55 1.70 -3.67 -1.76
CA VAL A 55 0.96 -2.87 -2.77
C VAL A 55 1.49 -1.44 -2.92
N ALA A 56 2.49 -1.02 -2.12
CA ALA A 56 2.90 0.38 -1.99
C ALA A 56 1.77 1.27 -1.44
N ASN A 57 1.80 2.58 -1.69
CA ASN A 57 0.76 3.50 -1.25
C ASN A 57 -0.53 3.42 -2.09
N GLY A 58 -0.86 2.22 -2.60
CA GLY A 58 -2.06 1.95 -3.36
C GLY A 58 -2.21 2.89 -4.54
N GLY A 59 -1.35 2.73 -5.56
CA GLY A 59 -1.32 3.48 -6.84
C GLY A 59 -2.62 3.44 -7.67
N VAL A 60 -3.72 3.11 -7.03
CA VAL A 60 -5.08 2.96 -7.49
C VAL A 60 -5.89 4.13 -6.90
N GLY A 61 -6.20 5.08 -7.75
CA GLY A 61 -7.06 6.23 -7.42
C GLY A 61 -7.75 6.71 -8.70
N PRO A 62 -8.68 7.67 -8.61
CA PRO A 62 -9.22 8.29 -9.81
C PRO A 62 -8.07 8.88 -10.65
N VAL A 63 -8.06 8.56 -11.94
CA VAL A 63 -7.12 9.19 -12.89
C VAL A 63 -7.39 10.70 -12.85
N PRO A 64 -6.37 11.57 -12.78
CA PRO A 64 -6.61 13.01 -12.89
C PRO A 64 -7.42 13.27 -14.17
N ILE A 65 -8.56 13.93 -14.05
CA ILE A 65 -9.23 14.51 -15.20
C ILE A 65 -8.32 15.65 -15.64
N LEU A 66 -7.43 15.39 -16.58
CA LEU A 66 -6.71 16.45 -17.28
C LEU A 66 -7.77 17.17 -18.13
N GLY A 67 -8.30 18.26 -17.57
CA GLY A 67 -9.04 19.27 -18.31
C GLY A 67 -8.12 20.12 -19.16
#